data_AF-A0A6I9QY69-F1
#
_entry.id   AF-A0A6I9QY69-F1
#
_cell.length_a   1.000
_cell.length_b   1.000
_cell.length_c   1.000
_cell.angle_alpha   90.00
_cell.angle_beta   90.00
_cell.angle_gamma   90.00
#
_symmetry.space_group_name_H-M   'P 1'
#
loop_
_entity.id
_entity.type
_entity.pdbx_description
1 polymer ?
#
loop_
_entity_poly.entity_id
_entity_poly.type
_entity_poly.pdbx_seq_one_letter_code
_entity_poly.pdbx_strand_id
1 'polypeptide(L)'
;MERPRQPPASSDALISTLSNAVQALGRGFDVTSDARLLYCKGTPGSRLALVDDERTRDVVISDDGGVVLPDVSLDIDILREQSRRETTRVCSFQEMAEYFNEKSGLSENVPLGNFNSMFSFTGSWKIDSAATKALAMYGYFIPLYKVKLTNAELVLREDVRRAVPRSWDPSSLASFIENFGTHIITSVSIGGKDEVYVKQHHSSQLSASDIKKYVENIGDQRFLSLGSQSDAAPYNYKDKDVTVIFRRRGGDDLVQNHAEWKNTVPSAPDVINMTFLPIVFLLNGLPGLQYLAHSVDLYLEYKPPVEELRYFLEFQMQRVWAPVPSSIPGHQRKEPVCPLLQFSLMGPKLYISSEQVSVGRKPVTGLRLCLEGSKQNRLAIHLQHLASLPKILVPHWDSYVAIGPPKWQGPEEQDSRWFEPIKWKNFAHVSTAPIENTETNIGDLSGVYIVTGAQLGVWDFGAKSVLHLKLLFSKVPGCTIRRSVWDHSPFKTLAPCPDDTSSSDRSSQISKLAKMVDMTEMSKGPEDTPGHWLVTGAKLGVEKGKIVVRVKYSLLNY
;
A
#
# COMPACT_ATOMS: atom_id res chain seq x y z
N MET A 1 57.19 -30.40 0.88
CA MET A 1 55.76 -30.08 1.08
C MET A 1 55.63 -28.57 1.06
N GLU A 2 55.37 -27.99 -0.11
CA GLU A 2 54.97 -26.60 -0.20
C GLU A 2 53.54 -26.48 0.35
N ARG A 3 53.31 -25.52 1.25
CA ARG A 3 51.95 -25.15 1.66
C ARG A 3 51.22 -24.58 0.44
N PRO A 4 49.93 -24.91 0.23
CA PRO A 4 49.15 -24.25 -0.81
C PRO A 4 49.17 -22.73 -0.55
N ARG A 5 49.46 -21.94 -1.58
CA ARG A 5 49.32 -20.48 -1.51
C ARG A 5 47.86 -20.18 -1.17
N GLN A 6 47.63 -19.41 -0.11
CA GLN A 6 46.31 -18.84 0.14
C GLN A 6 45.91 -17.96 -1.05
N PRO A 7 44.66 -18.04 -1.53
CA PRO A 7 44.17 -17.14 -2.57
C PRO A 7 44.33 -15.68 -2.10
N PRO A 8 44.57 -14.72 -3.02
CA PRO A 8 44.58 -13.31 -2.65
C PRO A 8 43.19 -12.89 -2.13
N ALA A 9 43.14 -12.00 -1.14
CA ALA A 9 41.90 -11.56 -0.48
C ALA A 9 40.77 -11.08 -1.44
N SER A 10 41.13 -10.64 -2.65
CA SER A 10 40.18 -10.27 -3.71
C SER A 10 39.42 -11.46 -4.31
N SER A 11 40.02 -12.66 -4.34
CA SER A 11 39.37 -13.88 -4.81
C SER A 11 38.38 -14.45 -3.79
N ASP A 12 38.65 -14.28 -2.49
CA ASP A 12 37.78 -14.77 -1.41
C ASP A 12 36.42 -14.07 -1.41
N ALA A 13 36.38 -12.74 -1.64
CA ALA A 13 35.14 -11.98 -1.72
C ALA A 13 34.28 -12.41 -2.93
N LEU A 14 34.89 -12.58 -4.10
CA LEU A 14 34.19 -13.07 -5.30
C LEU A 14 33.62 -14.47 -5.09
N ILE A 15 34.43 -15.41 -4.56
CA ILE A 15 33.98 -16.78 -4.26
C ILE A 15 32.82 -16.75 -3.25
N SER A 16 32.93 -15.94 -2.20
CA SER A 16 31.88 -15.80 -1.18
C SER A 16 30.57 -15.29 -1.79
N THR A 17 30.61 -14.22 -2.58
CA THR A 17 29.41 -13.67 -3.23
C THR A 17 28.80 -14.67 -4.23
N LEU A 18 29.63 -15.38 -5.01
CA LEU A 18 29.17 -16.44 -5.92
C LEU A 18 28.52 -17.60 -5.17
N SER A 19 29.16 -18.09 -4.10
CA SER A 19 28.62 -19.15 -3.25
C SER A 19 27.27 -18.75 -2.66
N ASN A 20 27.16 -17.53 -2.12
CA ASN A 20 25.90 -17.00 -1.61
C ASN A 20 24.81 -16.92 -2.69
N ALA A 21 25.15 -16.55 -3.92
CA ALA A 21 24.21 -16.52 -5.03
C ALA A 21 23.75 -17.93 -5.45
N VAL A 22 24.66 -18.91 -5.53
CA VAL A 22 24.33 -20.33 -5.79
C VAL A 22 23.39 -20.88 -4.71
N GLN A 23 23.66 -20.55 -3.44
CA GLN A 23 22.82 -20.95 -2.31
C GLN A 23 21.47 -20.21 -2.26
N ALA A 24 21.35 -19.09 -2.98
CA ALA A 24 20.10 -18.32 -3.07
C ALA A 24 19.11 -18.90 -4.08
N LEU A 25 19.59 -19.54 -5.15
CA LEU A 25 18.71 -20.09 -6.18
C LEU A 25 17.74 -21.13 -5.62
N GLY A 26 16.49 -21.05 -6.06
CA GLY A 26 15.41 -21.94 -5.60
C GLY A 26 14.84 -21.55 -4.22
N ARG A 27 15.35 -20.51 -3.56
CA ARG A 27 14.77 -20.00 -2.30
C ARG A 27 13.61 -19.05 -2.57
N GLY A 28 12.76 -18.93 -1.57
CA GLY A 28 11.66 -17.97 -1.52
C GLY A 28 12.16 -16.53 -1.39
N PHE A 29 11.40 -15.60 -1.93
CA PHE A 29 11.70 -14.17 -1.90
C PHE A 29 10.41 -13.36 -1.81
N ASP A 30 10.48 -12.25 -1.08
CA ASP A 30 9.41 -11.27 -1.05
C ASP A 30 9.76 -10.11 -2.00
N VAL A 31 9.17 -10.12 -3.20
CA VAL A 31 9.45 -9.10 -4.22
C VAL A 31 8.93 -7.71 -3.88
N THR A 32 8.23 -7.53 -2.74
CA THR A 32 7.93 -6.19 -2.20
C THR A 32 9.16 -5.53 -1.55
N SER A 33 10.23 -6.29 -1.32
CA SER A 33 11.52 -5.82 -0.81
C SER A 33 12.52 -5.46 -1.91
N ASP A 34 13.59 -4.74 -1.54
CA ASP A 34 14.73 -4.50 -2.43
C ASP A 34 15.41 -5.82 -2.83
N ALA A 35 15.95 -5.92 -4.05
CA ALA A 35 16.61 -7.10 -4.59
C ALA A 35 17.99 -7.33 -3.96
N ARG A 36 18.03 -7.67 -2.67
CA ARG A 36 19.23 -8.03 -1.89
C ARG A 36 19.06 -9.39 -1.25
N LEU A 37 20.15 -10.15 -1.15
CA LEU A 37 20.12 -11.50 -0.60
C LEU A 37 19.66 -11.57 0.86
N LEU A 38 19.77 -10.47 1.61
CA LEU A 38 19.28 -10.40 2.99
C LEU A 38 17.77 -10.63 3.12
N TYR A 39 17.00 -10.38 2.05
CA TYR A 39 15.54 -10.57 2.02
C TYR A 39 15.13 -11.96 1.49
N CYS A 40 16.10 -12.84 1.20
CA CYS A 40 15.80 -14.23 0.87
C CYS A 40 15.18 -14.94 2.07
N LYS A 41 14.13 -15.71 1.82
CA LYS A 41 13.41 -16.46 2.86
C LYS A 41 14.18 -17.69 3.31
N GLY A 42 13.99 -18.06 4.57
CA GLY A 42 14.69 -19.16 5.24
C GLY A 42 16.20 -18.91 5.41
N THR A 43 16.94 -19.93 5.82
CA THR A 43 18.41 -19.87 5.96
C THR A 43 19.10 -20.16 4.61
N PRO A 44 20.38 -19.81 4.42
CA PRO A 44 21.16 -20.33 3.28
C PRO A 44 21.01 -21.85 3.18
N GLY A 45 20.77 -22.37 1.97
CA GLY A 45 20.51 -23.80 1.71
C GLY A 45 19.07 -24.27 1.94
N SER A 46 18.16 -23.46 2.51
CA SER A 46 16.74 -23.84 2.68
C SER A 46 15.93 -23.56 1.40
N ARG A 47 16.28 -24.22 0.30
CA ARG A 47 15.59 -24.08 -0.99
C ARG A 47 14.14 -24.57 -0.89
N LEU A 48 13.24 -23.86 -1.57
CA LEU A 48 11.84 -24.26 -1.74
C LEU A 48 11.67 -25.15 -2.96
N ALA A 49 12.39 -24.83 -4.04
CA ALA A 49 12.50 -25.66 -5.23
C ALA A 49 13.52 -26.79 -5.02
N LEU A 50 13.24 -27.95 -5.60
CA LEU A 50 14.17 -29.07 -5.67
C LEU A 50 15.29 -28.72 -6.65
N VAL A 51 16.52 -28.82 -6.17
CA VAL A 51 17.76 -28.68 -6.93
C VAL A 51 18.64 -29.86 -6.55
N ASP A 52 19.22 -30.54 -7.52
CA ASP A 52 20.02 -31.74 -7.29
C ASP A 52 21.39 -31.38 -6.70
N ASP A 53 21.50 -31.43 -5.37
CA ASP A 53 22.74 -31.18 -4.64
C ASP A 53 23.64 -32.43 -4.52
N GLU A 54 23.21 -33.59 -5.03
CA GLU A 54 24.04 -34.81 -5.04
C GLU A 54 24.98 -34.82 -6.25
N ARG A 55 24.51 -34.33 -7.40
CA ARG A 55 25.32 -34.21 -8.61
C ARG A 55 25.91 -32.80 -8.73
N THR A 56 27.15 -32.66 -8.26
CA THR A 56 27.89 -31.40 -8.27
C THR A 56 29.10 -31.43 -9.21
N ARG A 57 29.60 -30.25 -9.55
CA ARG A 57 30.84 -30.02 -10.30
C ARG A 57 31.60 -28.81 -9.76
N ASP A 58 32.90 -28.82 -9.95
CA ASP A 58 33.74 -27.64 -9.75
C ASP A 58 33.66 -26.73 -10.97
N VAL A 59 33.45 -25.42 -10.74
CA VAL A 59 33.35 -24.42 -11.81
C VAL A 59 34.56 -23.49 -11.74
N VAL A 60 35.34 -23.46 -12.82
CA VAL A 60 36.45 -22.52 -12.97
C VAL A 60 35.89 -21.12 -13.27
N ILE A 61 36.20 -20.15 -12.42
CA ILE A 61 35.66 -18.78 -12.47
C ILE A 61 36.60 -17.83 -13.20
N SER A 62 37.92 -17.95 -12.99
CA SER A 62 38.92 -17.07 -13.60
C SER A 62 39.56 -17.70 -14.85
N ASP A 63 39.89 -16.86 -15.83
CA ASP A 63 40.49 -17.30 -17.10
C ASP A 63 41.89 -17.92 -16.93
N ASP A 64 42.58 -17.59 -15.84
CA ASP A 64 43.89 -18.14 -15.48
C ASP A 64 43.79 -19.46 -14.69
N GLY A 65 42.57 -19.96 -14.44
CA GLY A 65 42.33 -21.20 -13.70
C GLY A 65 42.59 -21.11 -12.20
N GLY A 66 42.93 -19.93 -11.66
CA GLY A 66 43.31 -19.75 -10.26
C GLY A 66 42.14 -19.73 -9.27
N VAL A 67 40.91 -19.49 -9.73
CA VAL A 67 39.71 -19.39 -8.89
C VAL A 67 38.70 -20.46 -9.31
N VAL A 68 38.40 -21.38 -8.40
CA VAL A 68 37.44 -22.47 -8.60
C VAL A 68 36.35 -22.37 -7.54
N LEU A 69 35.09 -22.43 -7.97
CA LEU A 69 33.94 -22.56 -7.09
C LEU A 69 33.56 -24.05 -7.00
N PRO A 70 33.77 -24.71 -5.85
CA PRO A 70 33.51 -26.13 -5.72
C PRO A 70 32.02 -26.43 -5.54
N ASP A 71 31.66 -27.70 -5.72
CA ASP A 71 30.37 -28.27 -5.32
C ASP A 71 29.12 -27.54 -5.87
N VAL A 72 29.19 -27.04 -7.11
CA VAL A 72 28.05 -26.41 -7.78
C VAL A 72 27.17 -27.49 -8.41
N SER A 73 25.89 -27.52 -8.05
CA SER A 73 24.90 -28.41 -8.67
C SER A 73 24.92 -28.32 -10.20
N LEU A 74 24.73 -29.46 -10.89
CA LEU A 74 24.57 -29.51 -12.34
C LEU A 74 23.32 -28.76 -12.84
N ASP A 75 22.35 -28.50 -11.96
CA ASP A 75 21.13 -27.73 -12.27
C ASP A 75 21.39 -26.21 -12.24
N ILE A 76 22.64 -25.78 -12.05
CA ILE A 76 23.05 -24.39 -11.95
C ILE A 76 24.09 -24.06 -13.03
N ASP A 77 23.80 -22.99 -13.77
CA ASP A 77 24.72 -22.38 -14.72
C ASP A 77 25.30 -21.09 -14.15
N ILE A 78 26.60 -20.90 -14.39
CA ILE A 78 27.32 -19.65 -14.09
C ILE A 78 27.83 -19.11 -15.43
N LEU A 79 27.30 -17.95 -15.82
CA LEU A 79 27.62 -17.29 -17.08
C LEU A 79 28.38 -16.00 -16.81
N ARG A 80 29.44 -15.73 -17.58
CA ARG A 80 30.11 -14.43 -17.52
C ARG A 80 29.29 -13.39 -18.28
N GLU A 81 29.12 -12.22 -17.70
CA GLU A 81 28.41 -11.10 -18.34
C GLU A 81 29.38 -9.98 -18.72
N GLN A 82 28.96 -9.11 -19.64
CA GLN A 82 29.74 -7.95 -20.07
C GLN A 82 29.20 -6.66 -19.47
N SER A 83 30.11 -5.72 -19.23
CA SER A 83 29.76 -4.36 -18.81
C SER A 83 28.89 -3.69 -19.85
N ARG A 84 27.87 -2.96 -19.38
CA ARG A 84 26.95 -2.22 -20.23
C ARG A 84 26.56 -0.89 -19.59
N ARG A 85 26.27 0.08 -20.44
CA ARG A 85 25.57 1.30 -20.06
C ARG A 85 24.12 1.16 -20.42
N GLU A 86 23.27 1.72 -19.60
CA GLU A 86 21.84 1.70 -19.82
C GLU A 86 21.27 3.06 -19.47
N THR A 87 20.46 3.58 -20.37
CA THR A 87 19.70 4.81 -20.16
C THR A 87 18.27 4.54 -20.58
N THR A 88 17.32 4.92 -19.73
CA THR A 88 15.91 4.78 -20.07
C THR A 88 15.47 6.03 -20.82
N ARG A 89 14.40 5.91 -21.61
CA ARG A 89 13.62 7.09 -22.00
C ARG A 89 13.00 7.74 -20.75
N VAL A 90 12.46 8.94 -20.93
CA VAL A 90 11.58 9.56 -19.92
C VAL A 90 10.27 8.79 -19.94
N CYS A 91 9.98 8.10 -18.85
CA CYS A 91 8.85 7.21 -18.69
C CYS A 91 7.84 7.79 -17.69
N SER A 92 6.57 7.41 -17.82
CA SER A 92 5.61 7.49 -16.73
C SER A 92 6.00 6.57 -15.56
N PHE A 93 5.33 6.74 -14.43
CA PHE A 93 5.50 5.86 -13.26
C PHE A 93 5.28 4.38 -13.61
N GLN A 94 4.18 4.09 -14.34
CA GLN A 94 3.79 2.74 -14.72
C GLN A 94 4.81 2.09 -15.68
N GLU A 95 5.20 2.79 -16.75
CA GLU A 95 6.17 2.26 -17.72
C GLU A 95 7.54 1.96 -17.08
N MET A 96 7.96 2.78 -16.12
CA MET A 96 9.21 2.52 -15.40
C MET A 96 9.08 1.33 -14.43
N ALA A 97 7.93 1.18 -13.77
CA ALA A 97 7.66 0.02 -12.92
C ALA A 97 7.66 -1.29 -13.73
N GLU A 98 6.99 -1.30 -14.89
CA GLU A 98 6.98 -2.41 -15.84
C GLU A 98 8.40 -2.76 -16.30
N TYR A 99 9.21 -1.76 -16.68
CA TYR A 99 10.61 -1.97 -17.05
C TYR A 99 11.44 -2.64 -15.93
N PHE A 100 11.21 -2.28 -14.67
CA PHE A 100 11.86 -2.94 -13.53
C PHE A 100 11.39 -4.38 -13.30
N ASN A 101 10.10 -4.63 -13.52
CA ASN A 101 9.51 -5.96 -13.40
C ASN A 101 10.05 -6.88 -14.52
N GLU A 102 10.10 -6.40 -15.77
CA GLU A 102 10.69 -7.12 -16.89
C GLU A 102 12.17 -7.47 -16.64
N LYS A 103 12.96 -6.53 -16.08
CA LYS A 103 14.35 -6.79 -15.65
C LYS A 103 14.48 -7.88 -14.59
N SER A 104 13.41 -8.11 -13.84
CA SER A 104 13.30 -9.14 -12.80
C SER A 104 12.66 -10.43 -13.32
N GLY A 105 12.39 -10.53 -14.62
CA GLY A 105 11.74 -11.70 -15.24
C GLY A 105 10.24 -11.80 -14.96
N LEU A 106 9.62 -10.68 -14.63
CA LEU A 106 8.25 -10.56 -14.15
C LEU A 106 7.38 -9.77 -15.14
N SER A 107 6.08 -10.05 -15.16
CA SER A 107 5.08 -9.44 -16.06
C SER A 107 3.96 -8.73 -15.31
N GLU A 108 4.13 -8.58 -14.00
CA GLU A 108 3.22 -7.93 -13.09
C GLU A 108 3.11 -6.44 -13.42
N ASN A 109 1.89 -5.90 -13.31
CA ASN A 109 1.64 -4.48 -13.56
C ASN A 109 1.85 -3.63 -12.31
N VAL A 110 2.00 -4.25 -11.13
CA VAL A 110 2.17 -3.54 -9.86
C VAL A 110 3.65 -3.21 -9.63
N PRO A 111 3.98 -2.01 -9.11
CA PRO A 111 5.37 -1.64 -8.81
C PRO A 111 5.92 -2.51 -7.67
N LEU A 112 7.11 -3.07 -7.86
CA LEU A 112 7.75 -3.96 -6.90
C LEU A 112 8.83 -3.27 -6.06
N GLY A 113 9.36 -3.99 -5.06
CA GLY A 113 10.25 -3.43 -4.05
C GLY A 113 11.57 -2.88 -4.59
N ASN A 114 12.13 -3.50 -5.62
CA ASN A 114 13.34 -3.00 -6.28
C ASN A 114 13.10 -1.61 -6.89
N PHE A 115 12.01 -1.45 -7.67
CA PHE A 115 11.62 -0.15 -8.24
C PHE A 115 11.39 0.90 -7.13
N ASN A 116 10.64 0.54 -6.09
CA ASN A 116 10.36 1.44 -4.98
C ASN A 116 11.66 1.88 -4.26
N SER A 117 12.57 0.94 -3.99
CA SER A 117 13.87 1.22 -3.34
C SER A 117 14.74 2.15 -4.18
N MET A 118 14.83 1.89 -5.50
CA MET A 118 15.67 2.69 -6.40
C MET A 118 15.20 4.14 -6.50
N PHE A 119 13.88 4.38 -6.57
CA PHE A 119 13.30 5.72 -6.62
C PHE A 119 12.90 6.33 -5.26
N SER A 120 13.20 5.63 -4.15
CA SER A 120 12.84 6.03 -2.78
C SER A 120 11.34 6.29 -2.60
N PHE A 121 10.50 5.42 -3.16
CA PHE A 121 9.06 5.39 -2.90
C PHE A 121 8.78 4.59 -1.63
N THR A 122 7.92 5.13 -0.77
CA THR A 122 7.60 4.54 0.55
C THR A 122 6.11 4.60 0.89
N GLY A 123 5.29 5.21 0.03
CA GLY A 123 3.85 5.35 0.24
C GLY A 123 3.02 4.28 -0.46
N SER A 124 1.71 4.47 -0.47
CA SER A 124 0.85 3.75 -1.41
C SER A 124 1.25 4.14 -2.83
N TRP A 125 1.46 3.14 -3.68
CA TRP A 125 1.96 3.39 -5.03
C TRP A 125 1.01 4.25 -5.87
N LYS A 126 -0.29 4.28 -5.56
CA LYS A 126 -1.27 5.17 -6.22
C LYS A 126 -0.99 6.64 -5.90
N ILE A 127 -0.61 6.94 -4.65
CA ILE A 127 -0.23 8.29 -4.22
C ILE A 127 1.10 8.67 -4.87
N ASP A 128 2.09 7.78 -4.83
CA ASP A 128 3.40 8.00 -5.42
C ASP A 128 3.32 8.20 -6.95
N SER A 129 2.47 7.42 -7.62
CA SER A 129 2.16 7.58 -9.04
C SER A 129 1.49 8.92 -9.32
N ALA A 130 0.51 9.35 -8.52
CA ALA A 130 -0.18 10.62 -8.71
C ALA A 130 0.75 11.84 -8.49
N ALA A 131 1.71 11.73 -7.58
CA ALA A 131 2.70 12.77 -7.31
C ALA A 131 3.83 12.83 -8.36
N THR A 132 4.03 11.75 -9.13
CA THR A 132 5.14 11.61 -10.08
C THR A 132 4.69 12.00 -11.49
N LYS A 133 5.40 12.94 -12.11
CA LYS A 133 5.19 13.32 -13.52
C LYS A 133 5.87 12.37 -14.47
N ALA A 134 7.15 12.11 -14.22
CA ALA A 134 7.99 11.27 -15.06
C ALA A 134 9.22 10.77 -14.29
N LEU A 135 9.77 9.65 -14.76
CA LEU A 135 10.94 8.98 -14.22
C LEU A 135 11.96 8.73 -15.34
N ALA A 136 13.23 8.75 -14.98
CA ALA A 136 14.31 8.36 -15.88
C ALA A 136 15.50 7.81 -15.09
N MET A 137 16.32 6.98 -15.74
CA MET A 137 17.51 6.37 -15.16
C MET A 137 18.66 6.39 -16.16
N TYR A 138 19.88 6.63 -15.65
CA TYR A 138 21.13 6.36 -16.34
C TYR A 138 22.01 5.52 -15.42
N GLY A 139 22.41 4.33 -15.86
CA GLY A 139 23.21 3.39 -15.09
C GLY A 139 24.40 2.84 -15.86
N TYR A 140 25.48 2.62 -15.12
CA TYR A 140 26.65 1.86 -15.56
C TYR A 140 26.68 0.54 -14.80
N PHE A 141 26.54 -0.57 -15.52
CA PHE A 141 26.49 -1.92 -14.96
C PHE A 141 27.77 -2.67 -15.33
N ILE A 142 28.40 -3.26 -14.31
CA ILE A 142 29.58 -4.11 -14.42
C ILE A 142 29.19 -5.49 -13.86
N PRO A 143 28.28 -6.23 -14.52
CA PRO A 143 28.01 -7.61 -14.15
C PRO A 143 29.27 -8.42 -14.44
N LEU A 144 29.68 -9.25 -13.48
CA LEU A 144 30.78 -10.19 -13.63
C LEU A 144 30.24 -11.55 -14.01
N TYR A 145 29.27 -12.04 -13.23
CA TYR A 145 28.68 -13.36 -13.41
C TYR A 145 27.17 -13.32 -13.18
N LYS A 146 26.44 -14.15 -13.94
CA LYS A 146 25.05 -14.49 -13.72
C LYS A 146 24.94 -15.97 -13.36
N VAL A 147 24.45 -16.24 -12.17
CA VAL A 147 24.14 -17.57 -11.67
C VAL A 147 22.65 -17.83 -11.92
N LYS A 148 22.27 -18.92 -12.58
CA LYS A 148 20.87 -19.22 -12.90
C LYS A 148 20.54 -20.71 -12.79
N LEU A 149 19.29 -21.03 -12.50
CA LEU A 149 18.76 -22.37 -12.62
C LEU A 149 18.64 -22.75 -14.11
N THR A 150 19.03 -23.97 -14.45
CA THR A 150 18.95 -24.51 -15.82
C THR A 150 17.60 -25.13 -16.12
N ASN A 151 16.95 -25.68 -15.09
CA ASN A 151 15.65 -26.33 -15.22
C ASN A 151 14.52 -25.30 -15.33
N ALA A 152 13.77 -25.35 -16.43
CA ALA A 152 12.60 -24.51 -16.65
C ALA A 152 11.37 -25.00 -15.85
N GLU A 153 11.30 -26.29 -15.53
CA GLU A 153 10.21 -26.93 -14.79
C GLU A 153 10.60 -27.15 -13.33
N LEU A 154 10.63 -26.06 -12.56
CA LEU A 154 10.94 -26.12 -11.14
C LEU A 154 9.85 -26.89 -10.37
N VAL A 155 10.27 -27.81 -9.51
CA VAL A 155 9.37 -28.57 -8.64
C VAL A 155 9.54 -28.10 -7.20
N LEU A 156 8.45 -27.72 -6.56
CA LEU A 156 8.45 -27.37 -5.14
C LEU A 156 8.54 -28.60 -4.25
N ARG A 157 9.25 -28.48 -3.13
CA ARG A 157 9.24 -29.49 -2.07
C ARG A 157 7.84 -29.73 -1.52
N GLU A 158 7.59 -30.96 -1.08
CA GLU A 158 6.27 -31.39 -0.63
C GLU A 158 5.81 -30.73 0.68
N ASP A 159 6.73 -30.26 1.53
CA ASP A 159 6.40 -29.45 2.71
C ASP A 159 5.81 -28.08 2.34
N VAL A 160 6.35 -27.41 1.30
CA VAL A 160 5.80 -26.15 0.79
C VAL A 160 4.39 -26.37 0.21
N ARG A 161 4.21 -27.45 -0.57
CA ARG A 161 2.91 -27.80 -1.17
C ARG A 161 1.85 -28.10 -0.12
N ARG A 162 2.23 -28.81 0.96
CA ARG A 162 1.34 -29.09 2.09
C ARG A 162 0.99 -27.87 2.93
N ALA A 163 1.81 -26.82 2.90
CA ALA A 163 1.55 -25.57 3.63
C ALA A 163 0.49 -24.69 2.96
N VAL A 164 0.06 -24.99 1.72
CA VAL A 164 -0.98 -24.22 1.01
C VAL A 164 -2.32 -24.32 1.75
N PRO A 165 -2.90 -23.19 2.20
CA PRO A 165 -4.18 -23.21 2.89
C PRO A 165 -5.33 -23.63 1.97
N ARG A 166 -6.23 -24.48 2.48
CA ARG A 166 -7.38 -25.01 1.71
C ARG A 166 -8.62 -24.09 1.69
N SER A 167 -8.59 -23.02 2.47
CA SER A 167 -9.68 -22.05 2.63
C SER A 167 -9.12 -20.65 2.83
N TRP A 168 -9.97 -19.62 2.75
CA TRP A 168 -9.60 -18.27 3.18
C TRP A 168 -9.35 -18.23 4.70
N ASP A 169 -8.09 -18.47 5.08
CA ASP A 169 -7.61 -18.38 6.46
C ASP A 169 -6.49 -17.34 6.58
N PRO A 170 -6.80 -16.10 6.99
CA PRO A 170 -5.84 -15.00 7.04
C PRO A 170 -4.54 -15.31 7.79
N SER A 171 -4.61 -16.07 8.88
CA SER A 171 -3.42 -16.44 9.66
C SER A 171 -2.51 -17.38 8.87
N SER A 172 -3.06 -18.44 8.28
CA SER A 172 -2.27 -19.40 7.49
C SER A 172 -1.74 -18.79 6.19
N LEU A 173 -2.53 -17.93 5.53
CA LEU A 173 -2.13 -17.21 4.31
C LEU A 173 -0.99 -16.23 4.58
N ALA A 174 -1.10 -15.42 5.64
CA ALA A 174 -0.04 -14.50 6.04
C ALA A 174 1.23 -15.26 6.41
N SER A 175 1.10 -16.35 7.19
CA SER A 175 2.24 -17.20 7.56
C SER A 175 2.92 -17.85 6.35
N PHE A 176 2.16 -18.25 5.33
CA PHE A 176 2.72 -18.78 4.08
C PHE A 176 3.61 -17.72 3.40
N ILE A 177 3.09 -16.51 3.19
CA ILE A 177 3.84 -15.40 2.55
C ILE A 177 5.04 -15.00 3.40
N GLU A 178 4.91 -14.95 4.72
CA GLU A 178 5.98 -14.61 5.64
C GLU A 178 7.13 -15.64 5.55
N ASN A 179 6.80 -16.94 5.55
CA ASN A 179 7.77 -18.03 5.58
C ASN A 179 8.39 -18.35 4.21
N PHE A 180 7.60 -18.32 3.15
CA PHE A 180 8.02 -18.75 1.81
C PHE A 180 8.19 -17.59 0.82
N GLY A 181 7.69 -16.40 1.14
CA GLY A 181 7.69 -15.27 0.21
C GLY A 181 6.59 -15.40 -0.85
N THR A 182 6.68 -14.56 -1.86
CA THR A 182 5.74 -14.50 -2.98
C THR A 182 6.30 -15.15 -4.25
N HIS A 183 7.63 -15.20 -4.36
CA HIS A 183 8.34 -15.67 -5.55
C HIS A 183 9.52 -16.56 -5.19
N ILE A 184 10.08 -17.23 -6.19
CA ILE A 184 11.30 -18.01 -6.10
C ILE A 184 12.40 -17.37 -6.92
N ILE A 185 13.62 -17.35 -6.39
CA ILE A 185 14.79 -16.81 -7.10
C ILE A 185 15.23 -17.80 -8.18
N THR A 186 15.25 -17.34 -9.44
CA THR A 186 15.65 -18.15 -10.60
C THR A 186 17.01 -17.78 -11.16
N SER A 187 17.44 -16.53 -10.99
CA SER A 187 18.82 -16.12 -11.27
C SER A 187 19.28 -14.96 -10.39
N VAL A 188 20.59 -14.82 -10.24
CA VAL A 188 21.27 -13.75 -9.52
C VAL A 188 22.44 -13.26 -10.37
N SER A 189 22.47 -11.96 -10.67
CA SER A 189 23.62 -11.30 -11.30
C SER A 189 24.47 -10.62 -10.23
N ILE A 190 25.78 -10.86 -10.29
CA ILE A 190 26.79 -10.40 -9.34
C ILE A 190 27.76 -9.47 -10.06
N GLY A 191 28.17 -8.40 -9.39
CA GLY A 191 29.17 -7.47 -9.89
C GLY A 191 29.05 -6.11 -9.22
N GLY A 192 29.05 -5.05 -10.03
CA GLY A 192 28.87 -3.68 -9.57
C GLY A 192 27.89 -2.92 -10.43
N LYS A 193 27.18 -1.96 -9.84
CA LYS A 193 26.36 -0.99 -10.57
C LYS A 193 26.45 0.39 -9.94
N ASP A 194 26.47 1.42 -10.78
CA ASP A 194 26.47 2.81 -10.40
C ASP A 194 25.40 3.53 -11.23
N GLU A 195 24.35 4.01 -10.57
CA GLU A 195 23.10 4.41 -11.20
C GLU A 195 22.65 5.78 -10.69
N VAL A 196 22.06 6.56 -11.59
CA VAL A 196 21.43 7.84 -11.33
C VAL A 196 19.96 7.72 -11.71
N TYR A 197 19.09 7.99 -10.74
CA TYR A 197 17.64 8.02 -10.91
C TYR A 197 17.15 9.46 -10.80
N VAL A 198 16.29 9.85 -11.73
CA VAL A 198 15.67 11.18 -11.76
C VAL A 198 14.16 11.03 -11.63
N LYS A 199 13.61 11.66 -10.59
CA LYS A 199 12.17 11.75 -10.33
C LYS A 199 11.69 13.17 -10.57
N GLN A 200 10.84 13.34 -11.58
CA GLN A 200 10.17 14.60 -11.85
C GLN A 200 8.81 14.62 -11.12
N HIS A 201 8.60 15.60 -10.25
CA HIS A 201 7.32 15.76 -9.54
C HIS A 201 6.27 16.45 -10.44
N HIS A 202 4.99 16.22 -10.15
CA HIS A 202 3.88 16.76 -10.94
C HIS A 202 3.84 18.29 -11.04
N SER A 203 4.39 18.99 -10.04
CA SER A 203 4.49 20.45 -10.02
C SER A 203 5.58 21.01 -10.96
N SER A 204 6.51 20.15 -11.42
CA SER A 204 7.62 20.55 -12.28
C SER A 204 7.14 21.03 -13.66
N GLN A 205 7.63 22.21 -14.07
CA GLN A 205 7.32 22.81 -15.37
C GLN A 205 8.22 22.31 -16.51
N LEU A 206 9.18 21.44 -16.23
CA LEU A 206 10.10 20.90 -17.24
C LEU A 206 9.37 19.99 -18.24
N SER A 207 9.81 20.04 -19.50
CA SER A 207 9.37 19.13 -20.55
C SER A 207 10.10 17.78 -20.46
N ALA A 208 9.56 16.75 -21.13
CA ALA A 208 10.25 15.46 -21.24
C ALA A 208 11.63 15.58 -21.92
N SER A 209 11.77 16.49 -22.90
CA SER A 209 13.08 16.75 -23.52
C SER A 209 14.09 17.38 -22.57
N ASP A 210 13.64 18.25 -21.65
CA ASP A 210 14.52 18.83 -20.64
C ASP A 210 15.01 17.78 -19.67
N ILE A 211 14.12 16.89 -19.21
CA ILE A 211 14.47 15.78 -18.32
C ILE A 211 15.43 14.80 -19.02
N LYS A 212 15.19 14.48 -20.29
CA LYS A 212 16.08 13.61 -21.07
C LYS A 212 17.50 14.18 -21.11
N LYS A 213 17.64 15.44 -21.54
CA LYS A 213 18.95 16.12 -21.57
C LYS A 213 19.58 16.19 -20.18
N TYR A 214 18.77 16.41 -19.15
CA TYR A 214 19.25 16.48 -17.77
C TYR A 214 19.88 15.15 -17.30
N VAL A 215 19.19 14.04 -17.55
CA VAL A 215 19.67 12.68 -17.19
C VAL A 215 20.94 12.33 -17.96
N GLU A 216 20.98 12.64 -19.25
CA GLU A 216 22.18 12.45 -20.10
C GLU A 216 23.37 13.26 -19.57
N ASN A 217 23.18 14.55 -19.27
CA ASN A 217 24.24 15.40 -18.75
C ASN A 217 24.79 14.92 -17.40
N ILE A 218 23.93 14.52 -16.46
CA ILE A 218 24.38 13.99 -15.16
C ILE A 218 25.14 12.67 -15.37
N GLY A 219 24.62 11.78 -16.22
CA GLY A 219 25.25 10.51 -16.54
C GLY A 219 26.64 10.71 -17.14
N ASP A 220 26.76 11.58 -18.14
CA ASP A 220 28.03 11.83 -18.82
C ASP A 220 29.07 12.48 -17.90
N GLN A 221 28.65 13.44 -17.06
CA GLN A 221 29.52 14.01 -16.02
C GLN A 221 30.01 12.96 -15.03
N ARG A 222 29.15 12.00 -14.65
CA ARG A 222 29.49 10.96 -13.67
C ARG A 222 30.35 9.85 -14.26
N PHE A 223 30.08 9.43 -15.50
CA PHE A 223 30.61 8.17 -16.05
C PHE A 223 31.67 8.35 -17.13
N LEU A 224 31.75 9.50 -17.81
CA LEU A 224 32.63 9.70 -18.95
C LEU A 224 33.85 10.57 -18.66
N SER A 225 33.96 11.15 -17.47
CA SER A 225 35.07 12.03 -17.10
C SER A 225 35.34 13.09 -18.18
N LEU A 226 34.31 13.62 -18.84
CA LEU A 226 34.48 14.77 -19.71
C LEU A 226 35.00 15.90 -18.82
N GLY A 227 36.28 16.23 -18.97
CA GLY A 227 36.91 17.35 -18.29
C GLY A 227 36.01 18.57 -18.40
N SER A 228 35.94 19.34 -17.32
CA SER A 228 35.17 20.57 -17.14
C SER A 228 35.26 21.52 -18.34
N GLN A 229 34.51 21.22 -19.40
CA GLN A 229 34.34 21.99 -20.62
C GLN A 229 32.87 21.87 -21.03
N SER A 230 32.02 22.42 -20.17
CA SER A 230 30.82 23.13 -20.58
C SER A 230 30.67 24.27 -19.59
N ASP A 231 30.81 25.50 -20.05
CA ASP A 231 30.45 26.73 -19.32
C ASP A 231 28.93 26.82 -19.01
N ALA A 232 28.20 25.71 -19.05
CA ALA A 232 26.88 25.64 -18.47
C ALA A 232 27.04 25.42 -16.95
N ALA A 233 26.84 26.50 -16.19
CA ALA A 233 26.67 26.45 -14.74
C ALA A 233 25.87 25.19 -14.33
N PRO A 234 26.17 24.55 -13.19
CA PRO A 234 25.37 23.43 -12.70
C PRO A 234 23.93 23.92 -12.63
N TYR A 235 23.13 23.53 -13.62
CA TYR A 235 21.75 23.94 -13.70
C TYR A 235 21.15 23.62 -12.34
N ASN A 236 20.73 24.65 -11.62
CA ASN A 236 20.20 24.49 -10.28
C ASN A 236 18.79 23.89 -10.41
N TYR A 237 18.72 22.58 -10.65
CA TYR A 237 17.46 21.85 -10.84
C TYR A 237 16.78 21.54 -9.51
N LYS A 238 17.42 21.82 -8.37
CA LYS A 238 16.76 21.77 -7.06
C LYS A 238 15.57 22.72 -7.01
N ASP A 239 15.63 23.83 -7.74
CA ASP A 239 14.55 24.82 -7.84
C ASP A 239 13.47 24.46 -8.89
N LYS A 240 13.49 23.24 -9.46
CA LYS A 240 12.59 22.83 -10.56
C LYS A 240 11.71 21.62 -10.24
N ASP A 241 11.54 21.29 -8.96
CA ASP A 241 10.77 20.14 -8.48
C ASP A 241 11.21 18.81 -9.14
N VAL A 242 12.52 18.57 -9.12
CA VAL A 242 13.15 17.32 -9.56
C VAL A 242 14.03 16.77 -8.44
N THR A 243 13.92 15.47 -8.19
CA THR A 243 14.79 14.76 -7.24
C THR A 243 15.76 13.87 -8.00
N VAL A 244 17.04 13.96 -7.66
CA VAL A 244 18.10 13.10 -8.20
C VAL A 244 18.59 12.18 -7.09
N ILE A 245 18.68 10.89 -7.40
CA ILE A 245 19.04 9.84 -6.46
C ILE A 245 20.20 9.05 -7.05
N PHE A 246 21.30 8.97 -6.33
CA PHE A 246 22.46 8.16 -6.69
C PHE A 246 22.38 6.82 -5.95
N ARG A 247 22.51 5.71 -6.67
CA ARG A 247 22.56 4.37 -6.11
C ARG A 247 23.79 3.65 -6.63
N ARG A 248 24.61 3.14 -5.72
CA ARG A 248 25.77 2.33 -6.04
C ARG A 248 25.68 1.02 -5.27
N ARG A 249 26.14 -0.07 -5.88
CA ARG A 249 26.19 -1.39 -5.27
C ARG A 249 27.36 -2.19 -5.84
N GLY A 250 28.10 -2.90 -4.99
CA GLY A 250 29.34 -3.58 -5.35
C GLY A 250 30.51 -2.60 -5.52
N GLY A 251 31.73 -3.12 -5.44
CA GLY A 251 32.95 -2.32 -5.33
C GLY A 251 33.14 -1.69 -3.95
N ASP A 252 34.18 -0.88 -3.82
CA ASP A 252 34.50 -0.15 -2.59
C ASP A 252 33.70 1.16 -2.50
N ASP A 253 32.77 1.23 -1.56
CA ASP A 253 31.90 2.39 -1.34
C ASP A 253 32.67 3.67 -0.92
N LEU A 254 33.91 3.53 -0.45
CA LEU A 254 34.76 4.68 -0.10
C LEU A 254 35.28 5.41 -1.34
N VAL A 255 35.38 4.74 -2.48
CA VAL A 255 35.93 5.31 -3.73
C VAL A 255 34.87 6.12 -4.46
N GLN A 256 34.98 7.45 -4.44
CA GLN A 256 33.96 8.32 -5.03
C GLN A 256 34.01 8.37 -6.56
N ASN A 257 35.22 8.45 -7.13
CA ASN A 257 35.42 8.55 -8.58
C ASN A 257 34.96 7.25 -9.28
N HIS A 258 34.10 7.38 -10.30
CA HIS A 258 33.55 6.22 -11.00
C HIS A 258 34.61 5.36 -11.70
N ALA A 259 35.60 5.99 -12.35
CA ALA A 259 36.64 5.28 -13.11
C ALA A 259 37.55 4.45 -12.18
N GLU A 260 37.84 4.99 -10.99
CA GLU A 260 38.57 4.26 -9.94
C GLU A 260 37.70 3.16 -9.31
N TRP A 261 36.46 3.49 -8.95
CA TRP A 261 35.51 2.56 -8.33
C TRP A 261 35.28 1.33 -9.22
N LYS A 262 35.15 1.50 -10.53
CA LYS A 262 34.98 0.41 -11.50
C LYS A 262 36.06 -0.68 -11.35
N ASN A 263 37.30 -0.31 -11.03
CA ASN A 263 38.41 -1.25 -10.88
C ASN A 263 38.34 -2.04 -9.56
N THR A 264 37.54 -1.59 -8.59
CA THR A 264 37.33 -2.27 -7.30
C THR A 264 36.22 -3.32 -7.34
N VAL A 265 35.36 -3.29 -8.37
CA VAL A 265 34.22 -4.21 -8.50
C VAL A 265 34.64 -5.69 -8.52
N PRO A 266 35.67 -6.12 -9.28
CA PRO A 266 36.11 -7.52 -9.26
C PRO A 266 36.56 -8.02 -7.88
N SER A 267 37.13 -7.15 -7.05
CA SER A 267 37.61 -7.50 -5.71
C SER A 267 36.56 -7.40 -4.60
N ALA A 268 35.44 -6.72 -4.85
CA ALA A 268 34.36 -6.55 -3.87
C ALA A 268 32.97 -6.60 -4.54
N PRO A 269 32.63 -7.67 -5.29
CA PRO A 269 31.37 -7.71 -6.00
C PRO A 269 30.17 -7.96 -5.08
N ASP A 270 29.01 -7.47 -5.47
CA ASP A 270 27.74 -7.66 -4.76
C ASP A 270 26.60 -8.03 -5.74
N VAL A 271 25.44 -8.42 -5.22
CA VAL A 271 24.26 -8.76 -6.03
C VAL A 271 23.59 -7.51 -6.60
N ILE A 272 23.64 -7.39 -7.93
CA ILE A 272 23.17 -6.21 -8.66
C ILE A 272 21.80 -6.40 -9.31
N ASN A 273 21.38 -7.65 -9.56
CA ASN A 273 20.06 -7.99 -10.08
C ASN A 273 19.66 -9.42 -9.69
N MET A 274 18.34 -9.69 -9.68
CA MET A 274 17.77 -11.03 -9.52
C MET A 274 16.62 -11.21 -10.49
N THR A 275 16.34 -12.46 -10.88
CA THR A 275 15.08 -12.81 -11.55
C THR A 275 14.27 -13.78 -10.71
N PHE A 276 12.97 -13.75 -10.93
CA PHE A 276 12.01 -14.45 -10.08
C PHE A 276 11.00 -15.27 -10.88
N LEU A 277 10.35 -16.22 -10.20
CA LEU A 277 9.17 -16.93 -10.68
C LEU A 277 8.09 -16.90 -9.59
N PRO A 278 6.83 -16.51 -9.89
CA PRO A 278 5.76 -16.51 -8.90
C PRO A 278 5.56 -17.91 -8.30
N ILE A 279 5.56 -18.01 -6.96
CA ILE A 279 5.45 -19.32 -6.29
C ILE A 279 4.14 -20.04 -6.63
N VAL A 280 3.09 -19.26 -6.88
CA VAL A 280 1.75 -19.74 -7.23
C VAL A 280 1.73 -20.50 -8.56
N PHE A 281 2.63 -20.20 -9.50
CA PHE A 281 2.73 -20.92 -10.78
C PHE A 281 3.22 -22.36 -10.61
N LEU A 282 3.99 -22.63 -9.56
CA LEU A 282 4.49 -23.98 -9.26
C LEU A 282 3.52 -24.82 -8.41
N LEU A 283 2.39 -24.23 -8.00
CA LEU A 283 1.39 -24.86 -7.14
C LEU A 283 0.11 -25.24 -7.90
N ASN A 284 0.14 -25.18 -9.24
CA ASN A 284 -1.00 -25.48 -10.10
C ASN A 284 -1.64 -26.84 -9.78
N GLY A 285 -2.97 -26.87 -9.74
CA GLY A 285 -3.75 -28.07 -9.43
C GLY A 285 -3.93 -28.39 -7.94
N LEU A 286 -3.33 -27.62 -7.03
CA LEU A 286 -3.54 -27.80 -5.59
C LEU A 286 -4.88 -27.18 -5.11
N PRO A 287 -5.65 -27.88 -4.26
CA PRO A 287 -6.82 -27.30 -3.61
C PRO A 287 -6.45 -26.07 -2.78
N GLY A 288 -7.22 -24.99 -2.93
CA GLY A 288 -7.03 -23.76 -2.16
C GLY A 288 -6.03 -22.76 -2.77
N LEU A 289 -5.37 -23.10 -3.89
CA LEU A 289 -4.46 -22.20 -4.60
C LEU A 289 -5.07 -20.82 -4.89
N GLN A 290 -6.36 -20.77 -5.24
CA GLN A 290 -7.07 -19.51 -5.48
C GLN A 290 -7.03 -18.54 -4.29
N TYR A 291 -7.03 -19.05 -3.05
CA TYR A 291 -6.97 -18.21 -1.86
C TYR A 291 -5.55 -17.68 -1.65
N LEU A 292 -4.54 -18.52 -1.86
CA LEU A 292 -3.14 -18.11 -1.80
C LEU A 292 -2.81 -17.09 -2.89
N ALA A 293 -3.17 -17.36 -4.14
CA ALA A 293 -2.99 -16.44 -5.26
C ALA A 293 -3.64 -15.08 -4.97
N HIS A 294 -4.92 -15.08 -4.56
CA HIS A 294 -5.59 -13.84 -4.20
C HIS A 294 -4.91 -13.10 -3.03
N SER A 295 -4.43 -13.82 -2.01
CA SER A 295 -3.70 -13.18 -0.90
C SER A 295 -2.35 -12.60 -1.31
N VAL A 296 -1.64 -13.23 -2.24
CA VAL A 296 -0.39 -12.73 -2.82
C VAL A 296 -0.68 -11.48 -3.65
N ASP A 297 -1.72 -11.49 -4.50
CA ASP A 297 -2.11 -10.33 -5.30
C ASP A 297 -2.43 -9.13 -4.41
N LEU A 298 -3.20 -9.34 -3.33
CA LEU A 298 -3.51 -8.30 -2.36
C LEU A 298 -2.25 -7.80 -1.64
N TYR A 299 -1.33 -8.69 -1.27
CA TYR A 299 -0.07 -8.30 -0.64
C TYR A 299 0.82 -7.48 -1.60
N LEU A 300 0.91 -7.86 -2.87
CA LEU A 300 1.69 -7.14 -3.87
C LEU A 300 1.04 -5.80 -4.25
N GLU A 301 -0.28 -5.71 -4.33
CA GLU A 301 -1.02 -4.47 -4.62
C GLU A 301 -0.88 -3.45 -3.48
N TYR A 302 -1.14 -3.88 -2.24
CA TYR A 302 -1.30 -2.97 -1.10
C TYR A 302 -0.05 -2.84 -0.22
N LYS A 303 0.83 -3.84 -0.25
CA LYS A 303 2.10 -3.91 0.52
C LYS A 303 1.93 -3.49 1.99
N PRO A 304 0.94 -4.04 2.75
CA PRO A 304 0.91 -3.84 4.19
C PRO A 304 2.22 -4.37 4.80
N PRO A 305 2.68 -3.82 5.94
CA PRO A 305 3.80 -4.43 6.67
C PRO A 305 3.52 -5.91 6.94
N VAL A 306 4.52 -6.78 6.82
CA VAL A 306 4.34 -8.23 6.87
C VAL A 306 3.74 -8.68 8.21
N GLU A 307 4.12 -8.02 9.30
CA GLU A 307 3.58 -8.21 10.65
C GLU A 307 2.10 -7.82 10.77
N GLU A 308 1.59 -6.99 9.86
CA GLU A 308 0.18 -6.59 9.79
C GLU A 308 -0.63 -7.42 8.79
N LEU A 309 0.02 -8.26 7.98
CA LEU A 309 -0.61 -8.93 6.83
C LEU A 309 -1.81 -9.78 7.25
N ARG A 310 -1.72 -10.46 8.40
CA ARG A 310 -2.85 -11.21 8.96
C ARG A 310 -4.07 -10.30 9.20
N TYR A 311 -3.88 -9.18 9.90
CA TYR A 311 -4.97 -8.23 10.20
C TYR A 311 -5.53 -7.60 8.92
N PHE A 312 -4.64 -7.27 7.98
CA PHE A 312 -5.03 -6.78 6.67
C PHE A 312 -5.94 -7.78 5.94
N LEU A 313 -5.55 -9.06 5.85
CA LEU A 313 -6.33 -10.11 5.18
C LEU A 313 -7.68 -10.39 5.86
N GLU A 314 -7.75 -10.29 7.20
CA GLU A 314 -9.01 -10.35 7.96
C GLU A 314 -10.00 -9.26 7.53
N PHE A 315 -9.50 -8.11 7.08
CA PHE A 315 -10.33 -6.95 6.69
C PHE A 315 -10.58 -6.87 5.18
N GLN A 316 -10.11 -7.84 4.38
CA GLN A 316 -10.40 -7.93 2.93
C GLN A 316 -11.75 -8.61 2.64
N MET A 317 -12.72 -8.43 3.52
CA MET A 317 -14.09 -8.88 3.32
C MET A 317 -14.93 -7.82 2.60
N GLN A 318 -16.07 -8.24 2.06
CA GLN A 318 -17.01 -7.33 1.43
C GLN A 318 -17.46 -6.25 2.41
N ARG A 319 -17.31 -4.98 1.99
CA ARG A 319 -17.84 -3.81 2.69
C ARG A 319 -19.22 -3.47 2.13
N VAL A 320 -20.17 -3.21 3.00
CA VAL A 320 -21.55 -2.87 2.64
C VAL A 320 -21.99 -1.62 3.40
N TRP A 321 -22.91 -0.86 2.81
CA TRP A 321 -23.47 0.34 3.43
C TRP A 321 -24.82 0.01 4.09
N ALA A 322 -25.01 0.54 5.30
CA ALA A 322 -26.27 0.54 6.03
C ALA A 322 -26.82 1.98 6.17
N PRO A 323 -28.13 2.20 6.02
CA PRO A 323 -29.14 1.22 5.60
C PRO A 323 -28.92 0.77 4.14
N VAL A 324 -29.23 -0.49 3.85
CA VAL A 324 -29.17 -1.00 2.48
C VAL A 324 -30.25 -0.27 1.66
N PRO A 325 -29.92 0.31 0.47
CA PRO A 325 -30.91 0.97 -0.37
C PRO A 325 -32.05 0.01 -0.72
N SER A 326 -33.26 0.28 -0.26
CA SER A 326 -34.43 -0.53 -0.62
C SER A 326 -34.87 -0.18 -2.05
N SER A 327 -34.49 -0.99 -3.03
CA SER A 327 -34.96 -0.90 -4.43
C SER A 327 -36.19 -1.79 -4.68
N ILE A 328 -37.17 -1.80 -3.79
CA ILE A 328 -38.44 -2.51 -4.06
C ILE A 328 -39.35 -1.54 -4.83
N PRO A 329 -39.62 -1.75 -6.14
CA PRO A 329 -40.56 -0.92 -6.88
C PRO A 329 -41.96 -1.09 -6.27
N GLY A 330 -42.63 0.01 -5.92
CA GLY A 330 -44.03 0.00 -5.49
C GLY A 330 -44.28 0.03 -3.97
N HIS A 331 -43.27 -0.14 -3.11
CA HIS A 331 -43.41 0.12 -1.67
C HIS A 331 -42.98 1.55 -1.33
N GLN A 332 -43.91 2.50 -1.44
CA GLN A 332 -43.71 3.83 -0.85
C GLN A 332 -43.77 3.69 0.68
N ARG A 333 -42.60 3.64 1.34
CA ARG A 333 -42.51 3.83 2.79
C ARG A 333 -43.21 5.16 3.10
N LYS A 334 -44.22 5.19 3.98
CA LYS A 334 -44.86 6.44 4.43
C LYS A 334 -43.76 7.41 4.85
N GLU A 335 -43.72 8.60 4.25
CA GLU A 335 -42.66 9.57 4.55
C GLU A 335 -42.70 9.90 6.04
N PRO A 336 -41.63 9.58 6.81
CA PRO A 336 -41.59 9.91 8.22
C PRO A 336 -41.61 11.43 8.39
N VAL A 337 -42.28 11.91 9.45
CA VAL A 337 -42.23 13.32 9.84
C VAL A 337 -40.79 13.64 10.23
N CYS A 338 -40.05 14.25 9.32
CA CYS A 338 -38.65 14.61 9.53
C CYS A 338 -38.58 16.02 10.14
N PRO A 339 -37.81 16.24 11.22
CA PRO A 339 -37.46 17.60 11.62
C PRO A 339 -36.73 18.31 10.47
N LEU A 340 -36.78 19.63 10.44
CA LEU A 340 -36.20 20.42 9.35
C LEU A 340 -35.18 21.42 9.86
N LEU A 341 -34.14 21.63 9.06
CA LEU A 341 -33.23 22.76 9.15
C LEU A 341 -33.63 23.79 8.11
N GLN A 342 -33.81 25.03 8.58
CA GLN A 342 -34.09 26.17 7.73
C GLN A 342 -32.86 27.08 7.71
N PHE A 343 -32.38 27.44 6.52
CA PHE A 343 -31.17 28.26 6.38
C PHE A 343 -31.46 29.76 6.30
N SER A 344 -32.69 30.16 5.98
CA SER A 344 -33.17 31.55 6.00
C SER A 344 -34.71 31.56 5.95
N LEU A 345 -35.33 32.72 6.25
CA LEU A 345 -36.79 32.87 6.36
C LEU A 345 -37.57 32.35 5.13
N MET A 346 -37.06 32.58 3.91
CA MET A 346 -37.63 32.10 2.65
C MET A 346 -36.70 31.09 1.93
N GLY A 347 -35.79 30.48 2.69
CA GLY A 347 -34.74 29.60 2.19
C GLY A 347 -35.20 28.16 1.93
N PRO A 348 -34.33 27.35 1.29
CA PRO A 348 -34.59 25.93 1.15
C PRO A 348 -34.67 25.25 2.52
N LYS A 349 -35.51 24.22 2.63
CA LYS A 349 -35.69 23.40 3.85
C LYS A 349 -34.98 22.07 3.65
N LEU A 350 -34.11 21.70 4.58
CA LEU A 350 -33.45 20.40 4.61
C LEU A 350 -34.09 19.56 5.71
N TYR A 351 -34.76 18.48 5.33
CA TYR A 351 -35.33 17.53 6.26
C TYR A 351 -34.23 16.62 6.80
N ILE A 352 -34.29 16.23 8.07
CA ILE A 352 -33.29 15.38 8.72
C ILE A 352 -33.95 14.04 9.04
N SER A 353 -33.36 12.95 8.52
CA SER A 353 -33.78 11.60 8.87
C SER A 353 -33.31 11.29 10.29
N SER A 354 -34.27 11.10 11.21
CA SER A 354 -33.99 10.65 12.58
C SER A 354 -34.00 9.12 12.74
N GLU A 355 -33.96 8.37 11.63
CA GLU A 355 -33.85 6.91 11.66
C GLU A 355 -32.53 6.49 12.32
N GLN A 356 -32.61 5.57 13.27
CA GLN A 356 -31.43 4.99 13.91
C GLN A 356 -30.84 3.93 12.98
N VAL A 357 -29.60 4.13 12.55
CA VAL A 357 -28.86 3.14 11.79
C VAL A 357 -28.01 2.35 12.78
N SER A 358 -28.17 1.04 12.83
CA SER A 358 -27.35 0.14 13.63
C SER A 358 -26.98 -1.10 12.81
N VAL A 359 -25.73 -1.54 12.91
CA VAL A 359 -25.20 -2.69 12.17
C VAL A 359 -24.93 -3.90 13.07
N GLY A 360 -25.31 -3.81 14.35
CA GLY A 360 -25.06 -4.85 15.34
C GLY A 360 -23.57 -5.13 15.54
N ARG A 361 -23.20 -6.40 15.68
CA ARG A 361 -21.81 -6.85 15.88
C ARG A 361 -21.06 -6.96 14.54
N LYS A 362 -21.07 -5.88 13.77
CA LYS A 362 -20.35 -5.76 12.51
C LYS A 362 -19.41 -4.56 12.58
N PRO A 363 -18.10 -4.74 12.30
CA PRO A 363 -17.17 -3.64 12.44
C PRO A 363 -17.42 -2.56 11.39
N VAL A 364 -17.58 -1.31 11.85
CA VAL A 364 -17.78 -0.13 10.98
C VAL A 364 -16.43 0.39 10.53
N THR A 365 -16.29 0.63 9.23
CA THR A 365 -15.05 1.10 8.56
C THR A 365 -15.21 2.48 7.92
N GLY A 366 -16.39 3.07 7.95
CA GLY A 366 -16.64 4.40 7.38
C GLY A 366 -18.04 4.95 7.62
N LEU A 367 -18.20 6.26 7.43
CA LEU A 367 -19.44 7.01 7.51
C LEU A 367 -19.60 7.90 6.27
N ARG A 368 -20.84 8.20 5.89
CA ARG A 368 -21.13 9.25 4.90
C ARG A 368 -22.46 9.94 5.18
N LEU A 369 -22.59 11.17 4.70
CA LEU A 369 -23.87 11.88 4.63
C LEU A 369 -24.49 11.68 3.26
N CYS A 370 -25.81 11.47 3.21
CA CYS A 370 -26.54 11.29 1.97
C CYS A 370 -27.77 12.20 1.91
N LEU A 371 -28.12 12.65 0.70
CA LEU A 371 -29.40 13.26 0.42
C LEU A 371 -30.34 12.22 -0.19
N GLU A 372 -31.47 12.01 0.45
CA GLU A 372 -32.47 11.03 0.07
C GLU A 372 -33.78 11.68 -0.39
N GLY A 373 -34.67 10.86 -0.93
CA GLY A 373 -35.96 11.26 -1.46
C GLY A 373 -35.88 11.76 -2.90
N SER A 374 -37.04 11.82 -3.56
CA SER A 374 -37.17 12.28 -4.95
C SER A 374 -36.68 13.72 -5.14
N LYS A 375 -36.78 14.54 -4.09
CA LYS A 375 -36.35 15.95 -4.06
C LYS A 375 -34.91 16.15 -3.56
N GLN A 376 -34.20 15.09 -3.16
CA GLN A 376 -32.82 15.16 -2.65
C GLN A 376 -32.69 16.22 -1.54
N ASN A 377 -33.64 16.21 -0.61
CA ASN A 377 -33.81 17.23 0.43
C ASN A 377 -33.94 16.63 1.83
N ARG A 378 -33.66 15.33 1.98
CA ARG A 378 -33.63 14.64 3.27
C ARG A 378 -32.20 14.19 3.57
N LEU A 379 -31.57 14.79 4.57
CA LEU A 379 -30.24 14.40 5.06
C LEU A 379 -30.35 13.10 5.86
N ALA A 380 -29.55 12.11 5.51
CA ALA A 380 -29.39 10.86 6.24
C ALA A 380 -27.90 10.58 6.50
N ILE A 381 -27.62 9.71 7.47
CA ILE A 381 -26.27 9.22 7.76
C ILE A 381 -26.22 7.72 7.46
N HIS A 382 -25.19 7.29 6.72
CA HIS A 382 -24.98 5.90 6.37
C HIS A 382 -23.66 5.41 6.96
N LEU A 383 -23.61 4.12 7.30
CA LEU A 383 -22.45 3.43 7.88
C LEU A 383 -21.93 2.38 6.93
N GLN A 384 -20.63 2.42 6.61
CA GLN A 384 -19.96 1.32 5.93
C GLN A 384 -19.47 0.33 6.98
N HIS A 385 -19.77 -0.94 6.78
CA HIS A 385 -19.35 -2.01 7.68
C HIS A 385 -18.95 -3.27 6.92
N LEU A 386 -18.21 -4.15 7.57
CA LEU A 386 -17.90 -5.47 7.02
C LEU A 386 -19.17 -6.33 6.99
N ALA A 387 -19.37 -7.08 5.90
CA ALA A 387 -20.55 -7.92 5.71
C ALA A 387 -20.66 -9.01 6.79
N SER A 388 -19.51 -9.53 7.23
CA SER A 388 -19.32 -10.54 8.27
C SER A 388 -18.31 -10.10 9.34
N LEU A 389 -18.36 -10.73 10.51
CA LEU A 389 -17.42 -10.51 11.60
C LEU A 389 -16.06 -11.15 11.26
N PRO A 390 -14.94 -10.41 11.32
CA PRO A 390 -13.60 -10.99 11.13
C PRO A 390 -13.31 -12.11 12.12
N LYS A 391 -12.59 -13.15 11.69
CA LYS A 391 -12.26 -14.31 12.54
C LYS A 391 -11.46 -13.87 13.76
N ILE A 392 -10.59 -12.87 13.60
CA ILE A 392 -9.83 -12.31 14.72
C ILE A 392 -10.68 -11.65 15.81
N LEU A 393 -11.88 -11.16 15.46
CA LEU A 393 -12.80 -10.57 16.42
C LEU A 393 -13.78 -11.58 17.02
N VAL A 394 -13.89 -12.80 16.47
CA VAL A 394 -14.81 -13.83 16.98
C VAL A 394 -14.61 -14.12 18.47
N PRO A 395 -13.39 -14.34 18.99
CA PRO A 395 -13.18 -14.62 20.43
C PRO A 395 -13.63 -13.48 21.35
N HIS A 396 -13.67 -12.25 20.83
CA HIS A 396 -13.94 -11.04 21.60
C HIS A 396 -15.37 -10.51 21.40
N TRP A 397 -16.01 -10.83 20.28
CA TRP A 397 -17.17 -10.08 19.81
C TRP A 397 -18.24 -10.92 19.09
N ASP A 398 -18.09 -12.24 19.01
CA ASP A 398 -19.16 -13.10 18.50
C ASP A 398 -20.36 -13.14 19.46
N SER A 399 -21.55 -13.49 18.94
CA SER A 399 -22.85 -13.49 19.61
C SER A 399 -22.88 -14.06 21.03
N TYR A 400 -22.06 -15.08 21.34
CA TYR A 400 -21.97 -15.71 22.65
C TYR A 400 -21.15 -14.90 23.68
N VAL A 401 -20.35 -13.93 23.24
CA VAL A 401 -19.55 -13.08 24.14
C VAL A 401 -20.45 -12.01 24.76
N ALA A 402 -20.46 -11.94 26.10
CA ALA A 402 -21.22 -10.94 26.83
C ALA A 402 -20.50 -9.58 26.81
N ILE A 403 -21.09 -8.59 26.14
CA ILE A 403 -20.49 -7.26 25.96
C ILE A 403 -21.30 -6.12 26.61
N GLY A 404 -22.41 -6.45 27.27
CA GLY A 404 -23.39 -5.47 27.75
C GLY A 404 -24.20 -4.83 26.62
N PRO A 405 -25.21 -4.00 26.94
CA PRO A 405 -25.97 -3.30 25.92
C PRO A 405 -25.13 -2.20 25.27
N PRO A 406 -25.27 -1.97 23.95
CA PRO A 406 -24.61 -0.86 23.29
C PRO A 406 -25.17 0.48 23.80
N LYS A 407 -24.31 1.49 23.91
CA LYS A 407 -24.64 2.80 24.51
C LYS A 407 -24.70 3.89 23.46
N TRP A 408 -25.80 4.62 23.38
CA TRP A 408 -25.89 5.84 22.59
C TRP A 408 -25.16 6.99 23.31
N GLN A 409 -24.30 7.68 22.59
CA GLN A 409 -23.61 8.88 23.07
C GLN A 409 -23.73 9.98 22.01
N GLY A 410 -23.78 11.23 22.46
CA GLY A 410 -23.86 12.40 21.61
C GLY A 410 -23.52 13.67 22.38
N PRO A 411 -23.51 14.82 21.71
CA PRO A 411 -23.24 16.09 22.34
C PRO A 411 -24.30 16.46 23.37
N GLU A 412 -23.89 17.25 24.37
CA GLU A 412 -24.80 17.86 25.33
C GLU A 412 -25.54 19.05 24.70
N GLU A 413 -26.87 19.08 24.83
CA GLU A 413 -27.75 20.09 24.21
C GLU A 413 -27.49 21.52 24.72
N GLN A 414 -26.88 21.65 25.90
CA GLN A 414 -26.62 22.94 26.54
C GLN A 414 -25.23 23.51 26.25
N ASP A 415 -24.30 22.73 25.67
CA ASP A 415 -22.94 23.22 25.39
C ASP A 415 -22.86 23.96 24.05
N SER A 416 -23.36 25.20 24.06
CA SER A 416 -23.42 26.04 22.86
C SER A 416 -22.05 26.44 22.29
N ARG A 417 -20.94 26.15 22.99
CA ARG A 417 -19.57 26.42 22.49
C ARG A 417 -19.26 25.63 21.23
N TRP A 418 -19.94 24.51 21.03
CA TRP A 418 -19.78 23.66 19.85
C TRP A 418 -20.79 23.98 18.74
N PHE A 419 -21.61 25.03 18.87
CA PHE A 419 -22.62 25.34 17.87
C PHE A 419 -22.06 26.27 16.81
N GLU A 420 -21.84 25.71 15.62
CA GLU A 420 -21.31 26.47 14.49
C GLU A 420 -22.42 26.80 13.48
N PRO A 421 -22.58 28.08 13.08
CA PRO A 421 -23.59 28.45 12.09
C PRO A 421 -23.19 27.96 10.69
N ILE A 422 -24.13 27.38 9.94
CA ILE A 422 -23.85 26.86 8.59
C ILE A 422 -23.66 27.99 7.57
N LYS A 423 -24.55 28.99 7.62
CA LYS A 423 -24.49 30.19 6.75
C LYS A 423 -24.74 31.48 7.51
N TRP A 424 -25.83 31.52 8.27
CA TRP A 424 -26.30 32.71 8.96
C TRP A 424 -26.41 32.42 10.45
N LYS A 425 -25.99 33.39 11.28
CA LYS A 425 -25.91 33.26 12.75
C LYS A 425 -27.25 33.01 13.45
N ASN A 426 -28.38 33.26 12.80
CA ASN A 426 -29.71 33.25 13.43
C ASN A 426 -30.60 32.09 12.98
N PHE A 427 -30.08 31.12 12.22
CA PHE A 427 -30.88 30.04 11.64
C PHE A 427 -30.27 28.66 11.98
N ALA A 428 -29.91 27.86 10.97
CA ALA A 428 -29.36 26.52 11.16
C ALA A 428 -27.89 26.52 11.62
N HIS A 429 -27.63 25.75 12.66
CA HIS A 429 -26.31 25.46 13.22
C HIS A 429 -26.04 23.96 13.20
N VAL A 430 -24.78 23.59 13.40
CA VAL A 430 -24.30 22.22 13.57
C VAL A 430 -23.57 22.13 14.90
N SER A 431 -23.86 21.10 15.69
CA SER A 431 -23.03 20.74 16.84
C SER A 431 -21.76 20.04 16.35
N THR A 432 -20.61 20.67 16.60
CA THR A 432 -19.29 20.21 16.14
C THR A 432 -18.50 19.47 17.23
N ALA A 433 -19.15 19.14 18.34
CA ALA A 433 -18.52 18.44 19.45
C ALA A 433 -18.05 17.04 19.00
N PRO A 434 -16.82 16.63 19.34
CA PRO A 434 -16.36 15.28 19.07
C PRO A 434 -17.15 14.26 19.88
N ILE A 435 -17.59 13.18 19.21
CA ILE A 435 -18.27 12.05 19.85
C ILE A 435 -17.33 10.86 19.79
N GLU A 436 -16.75 10.55 20.94
CA GLU A 436 -15.86 9.41 21.16
C GLU A 436 -16.12 8.85 22.55
N ASN A 437 -15.88 7.56 22.72
CA ASN A 437 -16.03 6.94 24.04
C ASN A 437 -14.67 6.95 24.76
N THR A 438 -14.61 7.71 25.86
CA THR A 438 -13.41 7.90 26.69
C THR A 438 -13.46 7.09 27.99
N GLU A 439 -14.38 6.12 28.14
CA GLU A 439 -14.43 5.26 29.34
C GLU A 439 -13.11 4.47 29.51
N THR A 440 -12.18 4.98 30.32
CA THR A 440 -10.93 4.32 30.69
C THR A 440 -11.13 3.47 31.94
N ASN A 441 -11.80 2.33 31.81
CA ASN A 441 -11.88 1.36 32.91
C ASN A 441 -10.51 0.67 33.08
N ILE A 442 -9.83 0.94 34.19
CA ILE A 442 -8.59 0.29 34.61
C ILE A 442 -8.95 -0.99 35.38
N GLY A 443 -8.57 -2.17 34.86
CA GLY A 443 -8.78 -3.48 35.49
C GLY A 443 -9.09 -4.61 34.49
N ASP A 444 -9.31 -5.84 34.97
CA ASP A 444 -9.55 -7.08 34.20
C ASP A 444 -10.81 -7.06 33.29
N LEU A 445 -11.56 -5.96 33.28
CA LEU A 445 -12.73 -5.68 32.42
C LEU A 445 -12.38 -4.72 31.26
N SER A 446 -11.11 -4.58 30.90
CA SER A 446 -10.63 -3.73 29.82
C SER A 446 -11.24 -4.13 28.47
N GLY A 447 -11.59 -3.13 27.66
CA GLY A 447 -12.15 -3.33 26.34
C GLY A 447 -12.34 -2.01 25.61
N VAL A 448 -12.31 -2.07 24.28
CA VAL A 448 -12.47 -0.89 23.44
C VAL A 448 -13.92 -0.71 23.06
N TYR A 449 -14.38 0.54 23.00
CA TYR A 449 -15.69 0.84 22.43
C TYR A 449 -15.54 1.30 20.99
N ILE A 450 -16.24 0.63 20.08
CA ILE A 450 -16.27 0.96 18.65
C ILE A 450 -17.66 1.41 18.23
N VAL A 451 -17.73 2.20 17.16
CA VAL A 451 -19.00 2.68 16.61
C VAL A 451 -19.69 1.54 15.85
N THR A 452 -20.98 1.36 16.11
CA THR A 452 -21.85 0.33 15.50
C THR A 452 -23.20 0.87 15.07
N GLY A 453 -23.41 2.17 15.24
CA GLY A 453 -24.63 2.84 14.86
C GLY A 453 -24.46 4.35 14.89
N ALA A 454 -25.37 5.03 14.20
CA ALA A 454 -25.39 6.47 14.08
C ALA A 454 -26.82 6.97 13.89
N GLN A 455 -27.08 8.18 14.38
CA GLN A 455 -28.37 8.84 14.24
C GLN A 455 -28.18 10.34 14.14
N LEU A 456 -28.91 10.99 13.24
CA LEU A 456 -29.01 12.45 13.18
C LEU A 456 -30.24 12.93 13.96
N GLY A 457 -30.14 14.11 14.56
CA GLY A 457 -31.26 14.77 15.20
C GLY A 457 -31.15 16.28 15.12
N VAL A 458 -32.24 16.96 15.49
CA VAL A 458 -32.32 18.43 15.48
C VAL A 458 -32.84 18.88 16.83
N TRP A 459 -32.09 19.77 17.47
CA TRP A 459 -32.57 20.53 18.62
C TRP A 459 -33.21 21.83 18.13
N ASP A 460 -34.37 22.15 18.69
CA ASP A 460 -35.14 23.36 18.35
C ASP A 460 -35.04 24.38 19.48
N PHE A 461 -34.46 25.54 19.18
CA PHE A 461 -34.35 26.70 20.06
C PHE A 461 -35.18 27.89 19.54
N GLY A 462 -36.27 27.60 18.82
CA GLY A 462 -37.22 28.57 18.28
C GLY A 462 -36.71 29.22 16.99
N ALA A 463 -35.94 30.31 17.11
CA ALA A 463 -35.36 30.98 15.93
C ALA A 463 -34.18 30.18 15.33
N LYS A 464 -33.56 29.32 16.14
CA LYS A 464 -32.33 28.58 15.83
C LYS A 464 -32.61 27.09 15.92
N SER A 465 -32.11 26.33 14.95
CA SER A 465 -32.11 24.86 14.99
C SER A 465 -30.68 24.35 14.91
N VAL A 466 -30.38 23.31 15.67
CA VAL A 466 -29.02 22.74 15.76
C VAL A 466 -29.07 21.29 15.33
N LEU A 467 -28.37 20.96 14.23
CA LEU A 467 -28.13 19.58 13.82
C LEU A 467 -27.12 18.94 14.76
N HIS A 468 -27.44 17.76 15.28
CA HIS A 468 -26.52 16.98 16.10
C HIS A 468 -26.42 15.53 15.60
N LEU A 469 -25.28 14.91 15.91
CA LEU A 469 -25.00 13.50 15.65
C LEU A 469 -25.05 12.72 16.98
N LYS A 470 -25.56 11.50 16.96
CA LYS A 470 -25.39 10.52 18.04
C LYS A 470 -24.75 9.27 17.45
N LEU A 471 -23.86 8.64 18.21
CA LEU A 471 -23.19 7.40 17.85
C LEU A 471 -23.56 6.30 18.85
N LEU A 472 -23.73 5.09 18.35
CA LEU A 472 -23.95 3.89 19.16
C LEU A 472 -22.63 3.16 19.33
N PHE A 473 -22.18 3.04 20.58
CA PHE A 473 -20.94 2.37 20.94
C PHE A 473 -21.20 0.96 21.44
N SER A 474 -20.45 0.00 20.91
CA SER A 474 -20.42 -1.39 21.37
C SER A 474 -19.06 -1.72 21.95
N LYS A 475 -19.02 -2.42 23.09
CA LYS A 475 -17.78 -2.86 23.71
C LYS A 475 -17.20 -4.08 22.97
N VAL A 476 -15.89 -4.08 22.81
CA VAL A 476 -15.05 -5.20 22.33
C VAL A 476 -14.07 -5.55 23.47
N PRO A 477 -14.42 -6.51 24.34
CA PRO A 477 -13.57 -6.94 25.45
C PRO A 477 -12.21 -7.49 25.02
N GLY A 478 -11.19 -7.36 25.87
CA GLY A 478 -9.86 -7.95 25.65
C GLY A 478 -8.99 -7.22 24.62
N CYS A 479 -9.57 -6.37 23.78
CA CYS A 479 -8.81 -5.54 22.85
C CYS A 479 -8.38 -4.21 23.48
N THR A 480 -7.35 -3.57 22.91
CA THR A 480 -6.91 -2.20 23.28
C THR A 480 -6.69 -1.33 22.04
N ILE A 481 -6.80 0.00 22.17
CA ILE A 481 -6.49 0.91 21.07
C ILE A 481 -4.96 1.04 20.96
N ARG A 482 -4.41 0.65 19.80
CA ARG A 482 -2.99 0.83 19.50
C ARG A 482 -2.67 2.22 18.95
N ARG A 483 -3.49 2.68 18.00
CA ARG A 483 -3.33 3.98 17.33
C ARG A 483 -4.69 4.53 16.97
N SER A 484 -4.87 5.84 17.10
CA SER A 484 -6.05 6.54 16.59
C SER A 484 -5.66 7.74 15.74
N VAL A 485 -6.44 8.00 14.70
CA VAL A 485 -6.24 9.12 13.76
C VAL A 485 -7.60 9.71 13.40
N TRP A 486 -7.71 11.03 13.45
CA TRP A 486 -8.83 11.76 12.87
C TRP A 486 -8.56 12.02 11.38
N ASP A 487 -9.59 11.92 10.55
CA ASP A 487 -9.46 12.39 9.17
C ASP A 487 -9.24 13.91 9.14
N HIS A 488 -8.07 14.34 8.68
CA HIS A 488 -7.71 15.75 8.56
C HIS A 488 -7.84 16.30 7.12
N SER A 489 -8.38 15.55 6.17
CA SER A 489 -8.78 16.07 4.86
C SER A 489 -9.73 15.11 4.14
N PRO A 490 -10.74 15.60 3.40
CA PRO A 490 -11.48 14.75 2.48
C PRO A 490 -10.49 14.33 1.38
N PHE A 491 -10.36 13.03 1.12
CA PHE A 491 -9.64 12.57 -0.06
C PHE A 491 -10.22 13.31 -1.27
N LYS A 492 -9.38 14.06 -1.99
CA LYS A 492 -9.74 14.50 -3.34
C LYS A 492 -9.79 13.23 -4.17
N THR A 493 -10.98 12.71 -4.46
CA THR A 493 -11.15 11.76 -5.55
C THR A 493 -10.59 12.43 -6.80
N LEU A 494 -9.41 12.01 -7.24
CA LEU A 494 -8.88 12.37 -8.54
C LEU A 494 -9.65 11.52 -9.57
N ALA A 495 -10.18 12.20 -10.59
CA ALA A 495 -10.96 11.73 -11.73
C ALA A 495 -12.50 11.58 -11.53
N PRO A 496 -13.30 12.35 -12.30
CA PRO A 496 -14.63 11.95 -12.76
C PRO A 496 -14.51 10.80 -13.77
N CYS A 497 -15.44 9.84 -13.77
CA CYS A 497 -15.59 8.88 -14.88
C CYS A 497 -15.80 9.62 -16.21
N PRO A 498 -15.20 9.16 -17.32
CA PRO A 498 -15.45 9.73 -18.63
C PRO A 498 -16.84 9.35 -19.15
N ASP A 499 -17.41 10.32 -19.87
CA ASP A 499 -18.68 10.38 -20.59
C ASP A 499 -19.29 9.06 -21.08
N ASP A 500 -20.52 8.79 -20.63
CA ASP A 500 -21.52 8.11 -21.46
C ASP A 500 -22.37 9.18 -22.17
N THR A 501 -22.01 9.42 -23.42
CA THR A 501 -22.69 10.32 -24.34
C THR A 501 -24.01 9.68 -24.79
N SER A 502 -25.13 9.96 -24.10
CA SER A 502 -26.47 10.14 -24.70
C SER A 502 -27.60 10.21 -23.66
N SER A 503 -27.84 11.39 -23.08
CA SER A 503 -29.20 11.94 -22.95
C SER A 503 -29.11 13.40 -22.49
N SER A 504 -29.17 14.31 -23.45
CA SER A 504 -29.44 15.73 -23.22
C SER A 504 -30.83 15.86 -22.58
N ASP A 505 -30.87 16.06 -21.25
CA ASP A 505 -31.94 16.79 -20.50
C ASP A 505 -31.90 16.60 -18.96
N ARG A 506 -30.93 15.88 -18.38
CA ARG A 506 -30.89 15.63 -16.92
C ARG A 506 -29.96 16.55 -16.11
N SER A 507 -29.21 17.45 -16.74
CA SER A 507 -28.08 18.18 -16.09
C SER A 507 -28.42 19.55 -15.49
N SER A 508 -29.69 19.98 -15.43
CA SER A 508 -30.07 21.34 -15.03
C SER A 508 -30.68 21.51 -13.63
N GLN A 509 -30.64 20.50 -12.73
CA GLN A 509 -31.06 20.67 -11.32
C GLN A 509 -30.23 19.84 -10.34
N ILE A 510 -28.97 20.19 -10.10
CA ILE A 510 -28.36 19.89 -8.80
C ILE A 510 -29.09 20.76 -7.78
N SER A 511 -29.84 20.13 -6.86
CA SER A 511 -30.64 20.84 -5.86
C SER A 511 -29.77 21.84 -5.09
N LYS A 512 -30.29 23.03 -4.77
CA LYS A 512 -29.55 24.04 -3.95
C LYS A 512 -28.99 23.46 -2.64
N LEU A 513 -29.59 22.36 -2.16
CA LEU A 513 -29.22 21.62 -0.95
C LEU A 513 -27.97 20.76 -1.12
N ALA A 514 -27.70 20.20 -2.31
CA ALA A 514 -26.47 19.47 -2.59
C ALA A 514 -25.21 20.37 -2.48
N LYS A 515 -25.37 21.69 -2.57
CA LYS A 515 -24.29 22.66 -2.31
C LYS A 515 -24.06 22.91 -0.81
N MET A 516 -24.92 22.40 0.08
CA MET A 516 -24.89 22.63 1.53
C MET A 516 -24.43 21.41 2.34
N VAL A 517 -24.28 20.25 1.71
CA VAL A 517 -23.86 19.01 2.36
C VAL A 517 -22.68 18.45 1.59
N ASP A 518 -21.63 18.05 2.31
CA ASP A 518 -20.56 17.24 1.75
C ASP A 518 -20.96 15.76 1.84
N MET A 519 -21.11 15.15 0.67
CA MET A 519 -21.50 13.74 0.52
C MET A 519 -20.28 12.83 0.27
N THR A 520 -19.06 13.35 0.42
CA THR A 520 -17.84 12.54 0.32
C THR A 520 -17.88 11.39 1.33
N GLU A 521 -17.56 10.20 0.85
CA GLU A 521 -17.46 9.01 1.69
C GLU A 521 -16.21 9.10 2.57
N MET A 522 -16.40 9.04 3.89
CA MET A 522 -15.31 8.96 4.84
C MET A 522 -15.15 7.50 5.22
N SER A 523 -14.23 6.81 4.57
CA SER A 523 -13.91 5.40 4.86
C SER A 523 -12.41 5.18 4.85
N LYS A 524 -11.94 4.25 5.67
CA LYS A 524 -10.59 3.69 5.53
C LYS A 524 -10.64 2.23 5.10
N GLY A 525 -9.84 1.90 4.09
CA GLY A 525 -9.84 0.60 3.45
C GLY A 525 -8.41 0.08 3.20
N PRO A 526 -8.23 -0.86 2.26
CA PRO A 526 -6.91 -1.45 1.98
C PRO A 526 -5.91 -0.43 1.42
N GLU A 527 -6.38 0.64 0.78
CA GLU A 527 -5.56 1.78 0.32
C GLU A 527 -4.93 2.56 1.49
N ASP A 528 -5.52 2.49 2.68
CA ASP A 528 -5.06 3.17 3.89
C ASP A 528 -4.23 2.22 4.76
N THR A 529 -2.91 2.18 4.58
CA THR A 529 -2.02 1.34 5.40
C THR A 529 -2.26 1.55 6.90
N PRO A 530 -2.48 0.47 7.70
CA PRO A 530 -2.31 -0.96 7.39
C PRO A 530 -3.58 -1.72 6.95
N GLY A 531 -4.65 -1.02 6.58
CA GLY A 531 -5.83 -1.59 5.89
C GLY A 531 -6.92 -2.22 6.78
N HIS A 532 -6.76 -2.20 8.10
CA HIS A 532 -7.69 -2.82 9.05
C HIS A 532 -8.26 -1.82 10.09
N TRP A 533 -8.76 -0.70 9.59
CA TRP A 533 -9.25 0.41 10.41
C TRP A 533 -10.69 0.23 10.88
N LEU A 534 -10.96 0.67 12.11
CA LEU A 534 -12.29 0.69 12.70
C LEU A 534 -12.70 2.09 13.13
N VAL A 535 -13.98 2.41 12.99
CA VAL A 535 -14.51 3.69 13.48
C VAL A 535 -14.69 3.66 15.00
N THR A 536 -14.07 4.60 15.69
CA THR A 536 -14.14 4.77 17.15
C THR A 536 -14.68 6.12 17.59
N GLY A 537 -15.01 6.99 16.63
CA GLY A 537 -15.65 8.26 16.90
C GLY A 537 -15.97 9.00 15.61
N ALA A 538 -16.78 10.04 15.74
CA ALA A 538 -17.08 10.94 14.64
C ALA A 538 -17.56 12.29 15.17
N LYS A 539 -17.61 13.28 14.29
CA LYS A 539 -18.24 14.58 14.55
C LYS A 539 -18.79 15.18 13.27
N LEU A 540 -19.73 16.09 13.43
CA LEU A 540 -20.12 16.98 12.34
C LEU A 540 -19.22 18.22 12.34
N GLY A 541 -19.19 18.92 11.21
CA GLY A 541 -18.47 20.18 11.06
C GLY A 541 -19.13 21.08 10.02
N VAL A 542 -18.66 22.32 9.94
CA VAL A 542 -19.00 23.24 8.86
C VAL A 542 -17.74 23.64 8.11
N GLU A 543 -17.68 23.35 6.81
CA GLU A 543 -16.54 23.73 5.97
C GLU A 543 -17.02 24.44 4.71
N LYS A 544 -16.58 25.69 4.51
CA LYS A 544 -17.00 26.54 3.38
C LYS A 544 -18.54 26.61 3.23
N GLY A 545 -19.24 26.61 4.37
CA GLY A 545 -20.71 26.64 4.44
C GLY A 545 -21.42 25.32 4.09
N LYS A 546 -20.69 24.19 4.10
CA LYS A 546 -21.24 22.84 3.95
C LYS A 546 -21.20 22.08 5.26
N ILE A 547 -22.22 21.28 5.52
CA ILE A 547 -22.25 20.28 6.58
C ILE A 547 -21.32 19.13 6.17
N VAL A 548 -20.33 18.81 7.00
CA VAL A 548 -19.39 17.71 6.78
C VAL A 548 -19.46 16.71 7.93
N VAL A 549 -19.06 15.46 7.67
CA VAL A 549 -18.77 14.47 8.71
C VAL A 549 -17.27 14.20 8.77
N ARG A 550 -16.71 14.13 9.97
CA ARG A 550 -15.32 13.75 10.23
C ARG A 550 -15.30 12.51 11.10
N VAL A 551 -14.44 11.56 10.75
CA VAL A 551 -14.40 10.25 11.38
C VAL A 551 -13.06 10.07 12.10
N LYS A 552 -13.11 9.42 13.26
CA LYS A 552 -11.93 8.94 13.99
C LYS A 552 -11.82 7.44 13.75
N TYR A 553 -10.66 7.03 13.26
CA TYR A 553 -10.34 5.62 13.08
C TYR A 553 -9.30 5.17 14.09
N SER A 554 -9.39 3.91 14.49
CA SER A 554 -8.41 3.27 15.35
C SER A 554 -7.97 1.92 14.80
N LEU A 555 -6.74 1.57 15.13
CA LEU A 555 -6.21 0.21 15.04
C LEU A 555 -6.28 -0.41 16.43
N LEU A 556 -6.69 -1.67 16.50
CA LEU A 556 -6.78 -2.41 17.75
C LEU A 556 -5.61 -3.39 17.88
N ASN A 557 -5.20 -3.63 19.12
CA ASN A 557 -4.54 -4.88 19.50
C ASN A 557 -5.64 -5.85 19.93
N TYR A 558 -5.65 -7.03 19.32
CA TYR A 558 -6.69 -8.04 19.51
C TYR A 558 -6.36 -8.99 20.64
#